data_AF-A0A5N7ZGI4-F1
#
_entry.id   AF-A0A5N7ZGI4-F1
#
_cell.length_a   1.000
_cell.length_b   1.000
_cell.length_c   1.000
_cell.angle_alpha   90.00
_cell.angle_beta   90.00
_cell.angle_gamma   90.00
#
_symmetry.space_group_name_H-M   'P 1'
#
loop_
_entity.id
_entity.type
_entity.pdbx_description
1 polymer ?
#
loop_
_entity_poly.entity_id
_entity_poly.type
_entity_poly.pdbx_seq_one_letter_code
_entity_poly.pdbx_strand_id
1 'polypeptide(L)'
;GYFENGDLFDTSYEDVAKAFGKLDANRAAANQYTPFPFPYGNKEGLIPGFIEVLENMSFGDKAILFIPSHLAYGERGYAIVPPNTNLIFEIEMLETPPAPKAKQ
;
A
#
# COMPACT_ATOMS: atom_id res chain seq x y z
N GLY A 1 4.02 1.68 0.96
CA GLY A 1 4.78 0.67 0.21
C GLY A 1 6.20 1.16 0.06
N TYR A 2 7.13 0.39 0.59
CA TYR A 2 8.56 0.69 0.62
C TYR A 2 9.35 -0.42 -0.07
N PHE A 3 10.48 -0.06 -0.65
CA PHE A 3 11.52 -1.02 -1.02
C PHE A 3 12.33 -1.42 0.22
N GLU A 4 13.10 -2.51 0.13
CA GLU A 4 13.96 -2.98 1.24
C GLU A 4 15.00 -1.96 1.69
N ASN A 5 15.39 -1.03 0.81
CA ASN A 5 16.31 0.05 1.13
C ASN A 5 15.63 1.23 1.87
N GLY A 6 14.32 1.15 2.14
CA GLY A 6 13.54 2.19 2.80
C GLY A 6 12.94 3.25 1.86
N ASP A 7 13.18 3.16 0.55
CA ASP A 7 12.62 4.10 -0.42
C ASP A 7 11.10 3.90 -0.54
N LEU A 8 10.34 4.99 -0.39
CA LEU A 8 8.91 5.00 -0.61
C LEU A 8 8.61 4.94 -2.11
N PHE A 9 7.79 3.96 -2.52
CA PHE A 9 7.33 3.83 -3.90
C PHE A 9 5.84 4.14 -4.07
N ASP A 10 5.00 3.78 -3.11
CA ASP A 10 3.57 4.13 -3.13
C ASP A 10 3.01 4.31 -1.72
N THR A 11 2.05 5.22 -1.57
CA THR A 11 1.33 5.46 -0.33
C THR A 11 -0.08 5.96 -0.60
N SER A 12 -1.03 5.54 0.24
CA SER A 12 -2.38 6.09 0.30
C SER A 12 -2.46 7.39 1.12
N TYR A 13 -1.36 7.83 1.71
CA TYR A 13 -1.29 8.93 2.68
C TYR A 13 -0.47 10.11 2.12
N GLU A 14 -1.10 11.28 1.95
CA GLU A 14 -0.47 12.48 1.38
C GLU A 14 0.65 13.03 2.26
N ASP A 15 0.50 12.98 3.57
CA ASP A 15 1.50 13.36 4.57
C ASP A 15 2.75 12.49 4.47
N VAL A 16 2.58 11.18 4.28
CA VAL A 16 3.69 10.25 4.03
C VAL A 16 4.37 10.60 2.70
N ALA A 17 3.61 10.87 1.64
CA ALA A 17 4.19 11.25 0.35
C ALA A 17 5.02 12.55 0.45
N LYS A 18 4.51 13.54 1.20
CA LYS A 18 5.22 14.80 1.52
C LYS A 18 6.51 14.56 2.28
N ALA A 19 6.45 13.77 3.34
CA ALA A 19 7.60 13.49 4.21
C ALA A 19 8.76 12.84 3.45
N PHE A 20 8.46 11.97 2.50
CA PHE A 20 9.46 11.28 1.66
C PHE A 20 9.84 12.07 0.40
N GLY A 21 9.31 13.29 0.20
CA GLY A 21 9.56 14.08 -1.01
C GLY A 21 9.01 13.44 -2.30
N LYS A 22 8.02 12.54 -2.18
CA LYS A 22 7.36 11.81 -3.27
C LYS A 22 5.93 12.32 -3.53
N LEU A 23 5.61 13.53 -3.07
CA LEU A 23 4.30 14.13 -3.30
C LEU A 23 4.08 14.35 -4.81
N ASP A 24 3.04 13.74 -5.35
CA ASP A 24 2.52 14.03 -6.67
C ASP A 24 1.44 15.12 -6.54
N ALA A 25 1.74 16.30 -7.08
CA ALA A 25 0.85 17.45 -7.01
C ALA A 25 -0.48 17.22 -7.74
N ASN A 26 -0.51 16.44 -8.82
CA ASN A 26 -1.73 16.10 -9.54
C ASN A 26 -2.59 15.16 -8.70
N ARG A 27 -1.97 14.14 -8.09
CA ARG A 27 -2.65 13.19 -7.18
C ARG A 27 -3.23 13.92 -5.97
N ALA A 28 -2.48 14.87 -5.39
CA ALA A 28 -2.93 15.70 -4.28
C ALA A 28 -4.10 16.60 -4.68
N ALA A 29 -3.99 17.29 -5.82
CA ALA A 29 -5.06 18.16 -6.34
C ALA A 29 -6.34 17.37 -6.66
N ALA A 30 -6.21 16.12 -7.08
CA ALA A 30 -7.31 15.22 -7.37
C ALA A 30 -7.85 14.44 -6.14
N ASN A 31 -7.31 14.68 -4.93
CA ASN A 31 -7.64 13.92 -3.70
C ASN A 31 -7.53 12.40 -3.89
N GLN A 32 -6.48 11.94 -4.59
CA GLN A 32 -6.25 10.52 -4.92
C GLN A 32 -5.29 9.81 -3.94
N TYR A 33 -4.93 10.46 -2.84
CA TYR A 33 -4.31 9.80 -1.68
C TYR A 33 -5.41 9.18 -0.82
N THR A 34 -6.03 8.14 -1.36
CA THR A 34 -7.11 7.38 -0.70
C THR A 34 -6.69 5.93 -0.57
N PRO A 35 -7.16 5.21 0.47
CA PRO A 35 -6.94 3.78 0.56
C PRO A 35 -7.58 3.04 -0.61
N PHE A 36 -7.05 1.85 -0.86
CA PHE A 36 -7.60 0.96 -1.87
C PHE A 36 -8.93 0.37 -1.38
N PRO A 37 -10.07 0.58 -2.08
CA PRO A 37 -11.33 -0.04 -1.72
C PRO A 37 -11.29 -1.52 -2.09
N PHE A 38 -11.62 -2.37 -1.13
CA PHE A 38 -11.59 -3.81 -1.32
C PHE A 38 -12.83 -4.45 -0.68
N PRO A 39 -13.62 -5.26 -1.42
CA PRO A 39 -14.74 -5.99 -0.83
C PRO A 39 -14.21 -7.06 0.13
N TYR A 40 -14.56 -6.96 1.41
CA TYR A 40 -14.17 -7.95 2.40
C TYR A 40 -14.58 -9.37 1.96
N GLY A 41 -13.59 -10.26 1.86
CA GLY A 41 -13.78 -11.64 1.40
C GLY A 41 -13.54 -11.88 -0.11
N ASN A 42 -13.46 -10.85 -0.96
CA ASN A 42 -13.12 -11.05 -2.39
C ASN A 42 -11.64 -10.75 -2.67
N LYS A 43 -10.79 -11.77 -2.68
CA LYS A 43 -9.32 -11.67 -2.88
C LYS A 43 -8.85 -11.35 -4.31
N GLU A 44 -9.76 -11.09 -5.25
CA GLU A 44 -9.41 -10.81 -6.63
C GLU A 44 -8.57 -9.53 -6.77
N GLY A 45 -7.49 -9.61 -7.56
CA GLY A 45 -6.62 -8.47 -7.86
C GLY A 45 -5.59 -8.13 -6.78
N LEU A 46 -5.60 -8.81 -5.63
CA LEU A 46 -4.54 -8.67 -4.62
C LEU A 46 -3.35 -9.59 -4.91
N ILE A 47 -2.17 -9.13 -4.52
CA ILE A 47 -0.97 -9.97 -4.53
C ILE A 47 -1.08 -11.08 -3.47
N PRO A 48 -0.50 -12.27 -3.71
CA PRO A 48 -0.57 -13.40 -2.76
C PRO A 48 -0.19 -13.04 -1.33
N GLY A 49 0.83 -12.22 -1.12
CA GLY A 49 1.25 -11.81 0.23
C GLY A 49 0.20 -11.00 1.00
N PHE A 50 -0.68 -10.26 0.32
CA PHE A 50 -1.80 -9.59 0.99
C PHE A 50 -2.92 -10.57 1.36
N ILE A 51 -3.15 -11.59 0.53
CA ILE A 51 -4.20 -12.57 0.79
C ILE A 51 -3.96 -13.30 2.11
N GLU A 52 -2.71 -13.73 2.37
CA GLU A 52 -2.34 -14.43 3.60
C GLU A 52 -2.53 -13.56 4.85
N VAL A 53 -2.23 -12.27 4.73
CA VAL A 53 -2.28 -11.35 5.87
C VAL A 53 -3.71 -10.93 6.17
N LEU A 54 -4.50 -10.63 5.14
CA LEU A 54 -5.89 -10.20 5.31
C LEU A 54 -6.76 -11.30 5.95
N GLU A 55 -6.38 -12.57 5.84
CA GLU A 55 -7.03 -13.67 6.57
C GLU A 55 -6.79 -13.61 8.09
N ASN A 56 -5.72 -12.95 8.52
CA ASN A 56 -5.28 -12.87 9.91
C ASN A 56 -5.50 -11.49 10.55
N MET A 57 -6.01 -10.51 9.79
CA MET A 57 -6.27 -9.14 10.28
C MET A 57 -7.75 -8.92 10.58
N SER A 58 -8.02 -8.15 11.62
CA SER A 58 -9.34 -7.60 11.94
C SER A 58 -9.43 -6.12 11.57
N PHE A 59 -10.64 -5.59 11.46
CA PHE A 59 -10.84 -4.15 11.27
C PHE A 59 -10.19 -3.35 12.42
N GLY A 60 -9.40 -2.34 12.06
CA GLY A 60 -8.60 -1.52 12.96
C GLY A 60 -7.14 -1.98 13.12
N ASP A 61 -6.79 -3.18 12.65
CA ASP A 61 -5.43 -3.68 12.76
C ASP A 61 -4.47 -2.98 11.81
N LYS A 62 -3.23 -2.87 12.27
CA LYS A 62 -2.08 -2.39 11.50
C LYS A 62 -1.02 -3.48 11.45
N ALA A 63 -0.51 -3.75 10.26
CA ALA A 63 0.53 -4.74 10.04
C ALA A 63 1.62 -4.18 9.14
N ILE A 64 2.87 -4.55 9.44
CA ILE A 64 4.02 -4.35 8.56
C ILE A 64 4.36 -5.70 7.96
N LEU A 65 4.36 -5.74 6.63
CA LEU A 65 4.50 -6.94 5.83
C LEU A 65 5.78 -6.88 5.04
N PHE A 66 6.61 -7.89 5.22
CA PHE A 66 7.67 -8.19 4.28
C PHE A 66 7.13 -9.18 3.24
N ILE A 67 7.02 -8.74 1.99
CA ILE A 67 6.50 -9.56 0.90
C ILE A 67 7.65 -9.83 -0.09
N PRO A 68 8.17 -11.07 -0.12
CA PRO A 68 9.12 -11.49 -1.13
C PRO A 68 8.57 -11.30 -2.54
N SER A 69 9.44 -11.08 -3.51
CA SER A 69 9.04 -10.79 -4.90
C SER A 69 8.05 -11.79 -5.49
N HIS A 70 8.22 -13.10 -5.23
CA HIS A 70 7.34 -14.16 -5.71
C HIS A 70 5.91 -14.13 -5.14
N LEU A 71 5.71 -13.49 -3.97
CA LEU A 71 4.39 -13.23 -3.37
C LEU A 71 3.88 -11.81 -3.68
N ALA A 72 4.65 -11.02 -4.42
CA ALA A 72 4.32 -9.69 -4.91
C ALA A 72 4.17 -9.69 -6.44
N TYR A 73 5.09 -9.05 -7.17
CA TYR A 73 5.02 -8.86 -8.63
C TYR A 73 5.97 -9.76 -9.44
N GLY A 74 6.73 -10.62 -8.74
CA GLY A 74 7.61 -11.63 -9.32
C GLY A 74 8.62 -11.08 -10.34
N GLU A 75 8.97 -11.92 -11.31
CA GLU A 75 9.91 -11.59 -12.39
C GLU A 75 9.37 -10.54 -13.37
N ARG A 76 8.06 -10.28 -13.36
CA ARG A 76 7.46 -9.29 -14.27
C ARG A 76 7.63 -7.86 -13.76
N GLY A 77 7.70 -7.67 -12.44
CA GLY A 77 7.58 -6.35 -11.84
C GLY A 77 6.21 -5.72 -12.08
N TYR A 78 6.05 -4.46 -11.68
CA TYR A 78 4.81 -3.71 -11.90
C TYR A 78 5.04 -2.20 -11.79
N ALA A 79 4.65 -1.45 -12.82
CA ALA A 79 4.82 0.01 -12.86
C ALA A 79 6.26 0.43 -12.53
N ILE A 80 6.47 1.05 -11.37
CA ILE A 80 7.78 1.49 -10.87
C ILE A 80 8.56 0.41 -10.10
N VAL A 81 7.93 -0.74 -9.81
CA VAL A 81 8.53 -1.86 -9.09
C VAL A 81 9.29 -2.75 -10.09
N PRO A 82 10.63 -2.88 -9.96
CA PRO A 82 11.41 -3.73 -10.84
C PRO A 82 11.10 -5.24 -10.68
N PRO A 83 11.46 -6.06 -11.67
CA PRO A 83 11.49 -7.52 -11.54
C PRO A 83 12.20 -7.99 -10.27
N ASN A 84 11.71 -9.08 -9.67
CA ASN A 84 12.34 -9.77 -8.54
C ASN A 84 12.59 -8.89 -7.30
N THR A 85 11.79 -7.85 -7.12
CA THR A 85 11.93 -6.91 -6.00
C THR A 85 11.06 -7.33 -4.82
N ASN A 86 11.68 -7.46 -3.64
CA ASN A 86 10.96 -7.63 -2.38
C ASN A 86 10.41 -6.28 -1.92
N LEU A 87 9.25 -6.30 -1.28
CA LEU A 87 8.54 -5.09 -0.89
C LEU A 87 8.16 -5.15 0.59
N ILE A 88 8.17 -3.98 1.22
CA ILE A 88 7.70 -3.78 2.58
C ILE A 88 6.41 -2.96 2.50
N PHE A 89 5.32 -3.48 3.04
CA PHE A 89 4.04 -2.79 3.07
C PHE A 89 3.60 -2.54 4.51
N GLU A 90 3.23 -1.31 4.80
CA GLU A 90 2.45 -1.00 5.99
C GLU A 90 0.99 -0.93 5.55
N ILE A 91 0.17 -1.81 6.11
CA ILE A 91 -1.25 -1.87 5.82
C ILE A 91 -2.06 -1.65 7.09
N GLU A 92 -3.20 -1.00 6.90
CA GLU A 92 -4.19 -0.76 7.93
C GLU A 92 -5.54 -1.22 7.39
N MET A 93 -6.22 -2.09 8.12
CA MET A 93 -7.52 -2.57 7.74
C MET A 93 -8.59 -1.64 8.28
N LEU A 94 -9.33 -0.98 7.41
CA LEU A 94 -10.35 0.00 7.78
C LEU A 94 -11.73 -0.51 7.36
N GLU A 95 -12.70 -0.43 8.27
CA GLU A 95 -14.10 -0.79 7.98
C GLU A 95 -14.75 0.24 7.03
N THR A 96 -14.36 1.51 7.17
CA THR A 96 -14.80 2.61 6.31
C THR A 96 -13.60 3.42 5.84
N PRO A 97 -13.65 4.04 4.65
CA PRO A 97 -12.60 4.97 4.22
C PRO A 97 -12.32 5.98 5.33
N PRO A 98 -11.04 6.20 5.69
CA PRO A 98 -10.69 7.14 6.72
C PRO A 98 -11.15 8.52 6.28
N ALA A 99 -11.68 9.30 7.22
CA ALA A 99 -11.89 10.72 6.97
C ALA A 99 -10.57 11.30 6.43
N PRO A 100 -10.61 12.21 5.44
CA PRO A 100 -9.40 12.84 4.92
C PRO A 100 -8.60 13.35 6.12
N LYS A 101 -7.38 12.81 6.31
CA LYS A 101 -6.52 13.25 7.43
C LYS A 101 -6.39 14.76 7.28
N ALA A 102 -6.97 15.50 8.23
CA ALA A 102 -6.99 16.94 8.19
C ALA A 102 -5.56 17.43 8.03
N LYS A 103 -5.33 18.30 7.02
CA LYS A 103 -4.06 18.99 6.84
C LYS A 103 -3.73 19.68 8.18
N GLN A 104 -2.78 19.13 8.94
CA GLN A 104 -2.15 19.86 10.04
C GLN A 104 -1.23 20.93 9.47
#